data_AF-A0A936Q3E2-F1
#
_entry.id   AF-A0A936Q3E2-F1
#
_cell.length_a   1.000
_cell.length_b   1.000
_cell.length_c   1.000
_cell.angle_alpha   90.00
_cell.angle_beta   90.00
_cell.angle_gamma   90.00
#
_symmetry.space_group_name_H-M   'P 1'
#
loop_
_entity.id
_entity.type
_entity.pdbx_description
1 polymer ?
#
loop_
_entity_poly.entity_id
_entity_poly.type
_entity_poly.pdbx_seq_one_letter_code
_entity_poly.pdbx_strand_id
1 'polypeptide(L)'
;MKNRAAAPGGKGSCLAAFAVAVVAAAAGCGARPTQPVPPPSGTPKPLGSASALELFPALSPLGNELATAVMSGGKLEILVRPLQGGPGRPLTRDGRNNVQPAWSPDGSLIAFHSKDRGGLWVVPAAGGTPRLLAAFGSRPSFSPDGKRVAFQSTPLTDVAATAAPGLAPSTIWIVGANGGSALSVTTAGNPRGGHGAPTWSPDGGRLYFVTSEPRLSQAEIWSVQPDGADLVRLHAGTRLYEPRVSPDGKVLWFGAQNEQGSYALYRLPLGDGGRTVTGPAEAATAVRAEVPRSPSFSADGRKVAWSELTTTAAIWSLPIHAATGLASGEPTPLTAGDGRATWPVFSPDGSTIAFGWIPPGGSNDVWLMDPDGGRQRPVIEGPAVEYGNDFYPDGKRILTFSDRDGGKFNAYEFEIATRTFRKLPVDLSDAISIRLSPDGKRIAYHSKRDSITINTWMADLTTRTQHKLTFDREFVGYPCWSPDGRELALEVRRGDDIFIGVMPSAGGTPELLTEKRGLSWAFSYSPDGRRIAFAGYRDDTWNLWWIDRGTREEKRLTGNTRLDVYIRYPSWSPKGDRIVYEQAETRGQVFLLDGGRPTPSSP
;
A
#
# COMPACT_ATOMS: atom_id res chain seq x y z
N MET A 1 -39.93 -43.15 -53.60
CA MET A 1 -39.53 -44.28 -54.48
C MET A 1 -38.01 -44.32 -54.63
N LYS A 2 -37.46 -45.33 -55.31
CA LYS A 2 -36.05 -45.80 -55.15
C LYS A 2 -35.01 -45.11 -56.07
N ASN A 3 -33.74 -45.20 -55.61
CA ASN A 3 -32.47 -45.39 -56.37
C ASN A 3 -31.74 -44.23 -57.11
N ARG A 4 -30.45 -44.05 -56.73
CA ARG A 4 -29.17 -44.27 -57.49
C ARG A 4 -29.20 -44.09 -59.03
N ALA A 5 -28.19 -43.62 -59.76
CA ALA A 5 -26.73 -43.39 -59.55
C ALA A 5 -26.20 -42.45 -60.69
N ALA A 6 -24.93 -42.06 -60.91
CA ALA A 6 -23.60 -42.14 -60.25
C ALA A 6 -22.63 -41.08 -60.87
N ALA A 7 -21.33 -41.10 -60.54
CA ALA A 7 -20.24 -40.36 -61.21
C ALA A 7 -19.29 -41.32 -61.97
N PRO A 8 -18.34 -40.87 -62.83
CA PRO A 8 -17.01 -40.44 -62.31
C PRO A 8 -16.18 -39.44 -63.17
N GLY A 9 -15.07 -38.93 -62.60
CA GLY A 9 -13.77 -38.85 -63.32
C GLY A 9 -13.14 -37.47 -63.63
N GLY A 10 -11.82 -37.35 -63.35
CA GLY A 10 -10.88 -36.62 -64.25
C GLY A 10 -10.29 -35.28 -63.78
N LYS A 11 -9.20 -35.32 -63.03
CA LYS A 11 -8.37 -34.18 -62.55
C LYS A 11 -7.61 -33.39 -63.65
N GLY A 12 -7.22 -32.15 -63.32
CA GLY A 12 -6.01 -31.45 -63.84
C GLY A 12 -6.28 -30.36 -64.90
N SER A 13 -5.57 -29.22 -64.96
CA SER A 13 -4.36 -28.76 -64.22
C SER A 13 -4.29 -27.22 -64.17
N CYS A 14 -3.47 -26.66 -63.27
CA CYS A 14 -3.24 -25.22 -63.11
C CYS A 14 -2.32 -24.63 -64.19
N LEU A 15 -2.41 -23.33 -64.50
CA LEU A 15 -1.44 -22.30 -64.04
C LEU A 15 -1.73 -20.88 -64.59
N ALA A 16 -1.17 -19.87 -63.92
CA ALA A 16 -1.47 -18.45 -64.09
C ALA A 16 -0.47 -17.71 -65.01
N ALA A 17 -0.85 -16.50 -65.45
CA ALA A 17 0.08 -15.45 -65.87
C ALA A 17 -0.47 -14.06 -65.43
N PHE A 18 0.44 -13.15 -65.09
CA PHE A 18 0.16 -11.85 -64.45
C PHE A 18 -0.08 -10.70 -65.45
N ALA A 19 -0.87 -9.71 -64.99
CA ALA A 19 -0.70 -8.22 -65.03
C ALA A 19 0.11 -7.55 -66.17
N VAL A 20 -0.21 -6.34 -66.67
CA VAL A 20 -0.18 -4.99 -66.02
C VAL A 20 -0.78 -3.99 -67.03
N ALA A 21 -1.43 -2.86 -66.73
CA ALA A 21 -2.25 -2.36 -65.60
C ALA A 21 -2.92 -1.02 -66.03
N VAL A 22 -3.90 -0.49 -65.28
CA VAL A 22 -4.34 0.92 -65.38
C VAL A 22 -4.45 1.55 -63.99
N VAL A 23 -3.93 2.78 -63.87
CA VAL A 23 -3.93 3.69 -62.71
C VAL A 23 -4.38 5.05 -63.24
N ALA A 24 -5.12 5.92 -62.55
CA ALA A 24 -6.04 5.84 -61.42
C ALA A 24 -6.71 7.22 -61.28
N ALA A 25 -7.84 7.33 -60.56
CA ALA A 25 -8.18 8.54 -59.77
C ALA A 25 -9.41 8.29 -58.90
N ALA A 26 -9.21 8.03 -57.60
CA ALA A 26 -10.24 8.20 -56.58
C ALA A 26 -9.58 8.43 -55.22
N ALA A 27 -9.85 9.57 -54.60
CA ALA A 27 -9.42 9.83 -53.23
C ALA A 27 -10.36 9.09 -52.26
N GLY A 28 -9.80 8.25 -51.39
CA GLY A 28 -10.55 7.55 -50.35
C GLY A 28 -9.65 7.24 -49.16
N CYS A 29 -9.92 7.87 -48.02
CA CYS A 29 -9.16 7.68 -46.78
C CYS A 29 -9.46 6.30 -46.17
N GLY A 30 -8.82 5.25 -46.68
CA GLY A 30 -8.78 3.94 -46.04
C GLY A 30 -7.81 3.94 -44.87
N ALA A 31 -8.32 3.94 -43.64
CA ALA A 31 -7.51 3.70 -42.45
C ALA A 31 -6.90 2.29 -42.54
N ARG A 32 -5.57 2.19 -42.62
CA ARG A 32 -4.89 0.89 -42.53
C ARG A 32 -5.11 0.32 -41.13
N PRO A 33 -5.39 -0.99 -40.97
CA PRO A 33 -5.39 -1.62 -39.66
C PRO A 33 -4.01 -1.47 -39.04
N THR A 34 -3.92 -0.70 -37.96
CA THR A 34 -2.68 -0.58 -37.18
C THR A 34 -2.35 -1.94 -36.58
N GLN A 35 -1.18 -2.49 -36.92
CA GLN A 35 -0.68 -3.67 -36.21
C GLN A 35 -0.63 -3.39 -34.70
N PRO A 36 -0.85 -4.40 -33.83
CA PRO A 36 -0.61 -4.22 -32.40
C PRO A 36 0.80 -3.70 -32.19
N VAL A 37 0.95 -2.60 -31.43
CA VAL A 37 2.29 -2.16 -31.03
C VAL A 37 2.76 -3.16 -29.98
N PRO A 38 3.79 -3.98 -30.25
CA PRO A 38 4.32 -4.87 -29.22
C PRO A 38 4.81 -4.02 -28.04
N PRO A 39 4.63 -4.47 -26.79
CA PRO A 39 5.12 -3.73 -25.64
C PRO A 39 6.64 -3.54 -25.77
N PRO A 40 7.18 -2.41 -25.26
CA PRO A 40 8.58 -2.07 -25.47
C PRO A 40 9.50 -3.15 -24.93
N SER A 41 10.41 -3.62 -25.77
CA SER A 41 11.43 -4.62 -25.44
C SER A 41 12.74 -3.94 -25.06
N GLY A 42 13.33 -4.32 -23.94
CA GLY A 42 14.59 -3.76 -23.45
C GLY A 42 14.80 -3.96 -21.96
N THR A 43 15.91 -3.45 -21.45
CA THR A 43 16.20 -3.41 -20.01
C THR A 43 15.67 -2.10 -19.40
N PRO A 44 14.88 -2.15 -18.31
CA PRO A 44 14.48 -0.96 -17.58
C PRO A 44 15.69 -0.16 -17.10
N LYS A 45 15.63 1.17 -17.23
CA LYS A 45 16.69 2.08 -16.76
C LYS A 45 16.16 2.95 -15.61
N PRO A 46 16.88 3.05 -14.48
CA PRO A 46 16.53 3.99 -13.43
C PRO A 46 16.66 5.44 -13.91
N LEU A 47 15.76 6.30 -13.43
CA LEU A 47 15.77 7.75 -13.61
C LEU A 47 15.90 8.44 -12.25
N GLY A 48 16.61 9.58 -12.21
CA GLY A 48 16.84 10.33 -10.97
C GLY A 48 17.80 9.64 -10.01
N SER A 49 17.91 10.16 -8.78
CA SER A 49 18.74 9.57 -7.72
C SER A 49 17.96 8.51 -6.95
N ALA A 50 18.60 7.38 -6.62
CA ALA A 50 18.04 6.37 -5.71
C ALA A 50 17.85 6.89 -4.27
N SER A 51 18.47 8.04 -3.92
CA SER A 51 18.38 8.67 -2.59
C SER A 51 17.18 9.60 -2.40
N ALA A 52 16.42 9.91 -3.45
CA ALA A 52 15.26 10.79 -3.41
C ALA A 52 13.99 9.97 -3.65
N LEU A 53 12.97 10.16 -2.81
CA LEU A 53 11.68 9.52 -3.03
C LEU A 53 10.99 10.13 -4.26
N GLU A 54 10.88 9.35 -5.33
CA GLU A 54 10.19 9.69 -6.57
C GLU A 54 8.99 8.77 -6.81
N LEU A 55 7.80 9.36 -6.83
CA LEU A 55 6.50 8.68 -6.88
C LEU A 55 5.66 9.09 -8.10
N PHE A 56 4.71 8.23 -8.44
CA PHE A 56 3.61 8.49 -9.38
C PHE A 56 4.08 9.07 -10.74
N PRO A 57 4.94 8.37 -11.48
CA PRO A 57 5.38 8.82 -12.79
C PRO A 57 4.21 8.92 -13.77
N ALA A 58 4.17 10.03 -14.51
CA ALA A 58 3.25 10.27 -15.60
C ALA A 58 4.03 10.74 -16.83
N LEU A 59 4.11 9.88 -17.85
CA LEU A 59 4.68 10.23 -19.15
C LEU A 59 3.77 11.23 -19.86
N SER A 60 4.40 12.22 -20.49
CA SER A 60 3.74 13.08 -21.48
C SER A 60 3.20 12.25 -22.66
N PRO A 61 2.13 12.68 -23.35
CA PRO A 61 1.59 11.96 -24.51
C PRO A 61 2.64 11.71 -25.60
N LEU A 62 3.52 12.70 -25.85
CA LEU A 62 4.63 12.60 -26.81
C LEU A 62 5.79 11.73 -26.32
N GLY A 63 5.80 11.31 -25.06
CA GLY A 63 6.85 10.47 -24.48
C GLY A 63 8.23 11.12 -24.47
N ASN A 64 8.30 12.45 -24.36
CA ASN A 64 9.53 13.25 -24.32
C ASN A 64 9.79 13.91 -22.96
N GLU A 65 8.73 14.20 -22.19
CA GLU A 65 8.78 14.63 -20.79
C GLU A 65 8.13 13.60 -19.85
N LEU A 66 8.52 13.64 -18.58
CA LEU A 66 7.96 12.85 -17.48
C LEU A 66 7.65 13.77 -16.30
N ALA A 67 6.43 13.70 -15.76
CA ALA A 67 6.06 14.33 -14.49
C ALA A 67 6.18 13.31 -13.35
N THR A 68 6.78 13.68 -12.22
CA THR A 68 6.87 12.84 -11.01
C THR A 68 6.58 13.69 -9.77
N ALA A 69 6.07 13.06 -8.72
CA ALA A 69 6.05 13.66 -7.38
C ALA A 69 7.38 13.34 -6.68
N VAL A 70 8.13 14.35 -6.27
CA VAL A 70 9.46 14.21 -5.66
C VAL A 70 9.49 14.83 -4.27
N MET A 71 10.19 14.18 -3.33
CA MET A 71 10.36 14.71 -1.98
C MET A 71 11.35 15.89 -1.99
N SER A 72 10.89 17.07 -1.59
CA SER A 72 11.68 18.32 -1.53
C SER A 72 11.30 19.13 -0.29
N GLY A 73 12.27 19.45 0.57
CA GLY A 73 12.02 20.20 1.81
C GLY A 73 11.05 19.52 2.79
N GLY A 74 10.94 18.17 2.75
CA GLY A 74 10.00 17.40 3.57
C GLY A 74 8.57 17.32 3.03
N LYS A 75 8.30 17.92 1.87
CA LYS A 75 7.00 17.88 1.17
C LYS A 75 7.14 17.22 -0.20
N LEU A 76 6.08 16.57 -0.68
CA LEU A 76 6.02 16.10 -2.06
C LEU A 76 5.63 17.24 -3.00
N GLU A 77 6.38 17.41 -4.07
CA GLU A 77 6.13 18.44 -5.10
C GLU A 77 6.28 17.84 -6.50
N ILE A 78 5.59 18.40 -7.49
CA ILE A 78 5.61 17.88 -8.86
C ILE A 78 6.77 18.50 -9.61
N LEU A 79 7.61 17.64 -10.18
CA LEU A 79 8.71 17.98 -11.07
C LEU A 79 8.41 17.43 -12.47
N VAL A 80 8.65 18.21 -13.51
CA VAL A 80 8.64 17.73 -14.91
C VAL A 80 10.08 17.69 -15.43
N ARG A 81 10.51 16.55 -15.96
CA ARG A 81 11.86 16.35 -16.52
C ARG A 81 11.82 15.93 -18.00
N PRO A 82 12.68 16.49 -18.86
CA PRO A 82 12.91 15.95 -20.20
C PRO A 82 13.59 14.58 -20.13
N LEU A 83 13.15 13.63 -20.95
CA LEU A 83 13.72 12.28 -21.03
C LEU A 83 14.99 12.20 -21.90
N GLN A 84 15.27 13.24 -22.69
CA GLN A 84 16.55 13.37 -23.42
C GLN A 84 17.69 13.91 -22.53
N GLY A 85 17.41 14.19 -21.25
CA GLY A 85 18.34 14.83 -20.31
C GLY A 85 18.16 16.34 -20.24
N GLY A 86 18.92 16.97 -19.33
CA GLY A 86 18.78 18.39 -18.96
C GLY A 86 18.10 18.57 -17.59
N PRO A 87 18.08 19.81 -17.06
CA PRO A 87 17.47 20.09 -15.76
C PRO A 87 15.95 19.90 -15.80
N GLY A 88 15.42 19.19 -14.82
CA GLY A 88 13.97 19.16 -14.57
C GLY A 88 13.48 20.51 -14.03
N ARG A 89 12.26 20.89 -14.39
CA ARG A 89 11.59 22.10 -13.89
C ARG A 89 10.56 21.75 -12.82
N PRO A 90 10.45 22.55 -11.74
CA PRO A 90 9.32 22.44 -10.83
C PRO A 90 8.03 22.77 -11.58
N LEU A 91 6.96 22.04 -11.28
CA LEU A 91 5.60 22.42 -11.63
C LEU A 91 4.89 23.02 -10.42
N THR A 92 5.19 22.52 -9.21
CA THR A 92 4.69 23.03 -7.93
C THR A 92 5.84 23.21 -6.93
N ARG A 93 5.68 24.16 -5.99
CA ARG A 93 6.63 24.47 -4.89
C ARG A 93 5.92 25.08 -3.67
N ASP A 94 4.62 24.86 -3.51
CA ASP A 94 3.80 25.59 -2.53
C ASP A 94 3.72 24.91 -1.15
N GLY A 95 4.43 23.80 -0.95
CA GLY A 95 4.56 23.07 0.31
C GLY A 95 3.34 22.20 0.63
N ARG A 96 2.48 21.90 -0.36
CA ARG A 96 1.14 21.33 -0.15
C ARG A 96 1.00 19.83 -0.44
N ASN A 97 2.12 19.11 -0.51
CA ASN A 97 2.14 17.67 -0.83
C ASN A 97 1.37 17.35 -2.12
N ASN A 98 1.86 17.91 -3.22
CA ASN A 98 1.28 17.79 -4.55
C ASN A 98 1.78 16.49 -5.21
N VAL A 99 0.84 15.61 -5.56
CA VAL A 99 1.08 14.20 -5.89
C VAL A 99 0.18 13.72 -7.03
N GLN A 100 0.49 12.54 -7.56
CA GLN A 100 -0.35 11.85 -8.56
C GLN A 100 -0.63 12.71 -9.81
N PRO A 101 0.42 13.20 -10.49
CA PRO A 101 0.24 13.94 -11.74
C PRO A 101 -0.39 13.05 -12.82
N ALA A 102 -1.18 13.66 -13.70
CA ALA A 102 -1.74 13.05 -14.91
C ALA A 102 -1.78 14.11 -16.02
N TRP A 103 -1.18 13.81 -17.17
CA TRP A 103 -1.22 14.69 -18.34
C TRP A 103 -2.58 14.63 -19.03
N SER A 104 -3.01 15.76 -19.61
CA SER A 104 -4.08 15.75 -20.62
C SER A 104 -3.59 15.09 -21.92
N PRO A 105 -4.49 14.54 -22.76
CA PRO A 105 -4.10 13.81 -23.98
C PRO A 105 -3.37 14.67 -25.03
N ASP A 106 -3.62 15.98 -25.03
CA ASP A 106 -2.96 16.98 -25.87
C ASP A 106 -1.63 17.49 -25.26
N GLY A 107 -1.31 17.10 -24.02
CA GLY A 107 -0.12 17.53 -23.29
C GLY A 107 -0.16 18.97 -22.77
N SER A 108 -1.29 19.68 -22.88
CA SER A 108 -1.37 21.11 -22.51
C SER A 108 -1.57 21.36 -21.01
N LEU A 109 -2.11 20.38 -20.27
CA LEU A 109 -2.43 20.46 -18.84
C LEU A 109 -1.83 19.27 -18.08
N ILE A 110 -1.60 19.48 -16.79
CA ILE A 110 -1.35 18.42 -15.80
C ILE A 110 -2.38 18.56 -14.68
N ALA A 111 -3.16 17.50 -14.46
CA ALA A 111 -4.00 17.33 -13.27
C ALA A 111 -3.18 16.69 -12.14
N PHE A 112 -3.49 17.02 -10.89
CA PHE A 112 -2.85 16.43 -9.72
C PHE A 112 -3.75 16.48 -8.48
N HIS A 113 -3.40 15.70 -7.46
CA HIS A 113 -4.00 15.79 -6.12
C HIS A 113 -3.09 16.62 -5.20
N SER A 114 -3.66 17.54 -4.44
CA SER A 114 -2.93 18.32 -3.44
C SER A 114 -3.37 17.88 -2.04
N LYS A 115 -2.51 17.15 -1.31
CA LYS A 115 -2.93 16.53 -0.04
C LYS A 115 -3.32 17.57 1.00
N ASP A 116 -2.52 18.63 1.15
CA ASP A 116 -2.72 19.63 2.21
C ASP A 116 -3.79 20.68 1.85
N ARG A 117 -4.14 20.83 0.56
CA ARG A 117 -5.28 21.67 0.12
C ARG A 117 -6.59 20.88 -0.01
N GLY A 118 -6.49 19.56 -0.14
CA GLY A 118 -7.58 18.70 -0.57
C GLY A 118 -7.85 18.78 -2.09
N GLY A 119 -8.44 17.70 -2.59
CA GLY A 119 -9.02 17.63 -3.92
C GLY A 119 -8.04 17.65 -5.09
N LEU A 120 -8.63 17.84 -6.28
CA LEU A 120 -7.95 17.82 -7.56
C LEU A 120 -7.72 19.23 -8.07
N TRP A 121 -6.53 19.44 -8.63
CA TRP A 121 -6.06 20.70 -9.19
C TRP A 121 -5.56 20.46 -10.61
N VAL A 122 -5.62 21.48 -11.46
CA VAL A 122 -5.02 21.47 -12.80
C VAL A 122 -4.17 22.71 -13.02
N VAL A 123 -3.06 22.53 -13.71
CA VAL A 123 -2.10 23.59 -14.03
C VAL A 123 -1.66 23.42 -15.50
N PRO A 124 -1.36 24.51 -16.24
CA PRO A 124 -0.74 24.38 -17.56
C PRO A 124 0.54 23.56 -17.48
N ALA A 125 0.75 22.65 -18.43
CA ALA A 125 1.88 21.74 -18.41
C ALA A 125 3.23 22.50 -18.44
N ALA A 126 3.29 23.67 -19.09
CA ALA A 126 4.45 24.56 -19.11
C ALA A 126 4.75 25.27 -17.76
N GLY A 127 3.85 25.17 -16.78
CA GLY A 127 3.87 25.92 -15.53
C GLY A 127 2.87 27.10 -15.53
N GLY A 128 2.58 27.62 -14.34
CA GLY A 128 1.60 28.69 -14.13
C GLY A 128 0.84 28.51 -12.81
N THR A 129 -0.24 29.26 -12.64
CA THR A 129 -1.10 29.16 -11.45
C THR A 129 -2.03 27.94 -11.54
N PRO A 130 -2.01 27.00 -10.57
CA PRO A 130 -2.99 25.93 -10.52
C PRO A 130 -4.39 26.45 -10.19
N ARG A 131 -5.43 25.87 -10.81
CA ARG A 131 -6.84 26.07 -10.42
C ARG A 131 -7.43 24.78 -9.84
N LEU A 132 -8.40 24.93 -8.94
CA LEU A 132 -9.18 23.80 -8.45
C LEU A 132 -9.99 23.18 -9.62
N LEU A 133 -10.05 21.86 -9.66
CA LEU A 133 -10.85 21.06 -10.59
C LEU A 133 -12.02 20.40 -9.85
N ALA A 134 -11.76 19.80 -8.69
CA ALA A 134 -12.76 19.19 -7.81
C ALA A 134 -12.32 19.34 -6.34
N ALA A 135 -13.25 19.64 -5.44
CA ALA A 135 -12.95 19.91 -4.03
C ALA A 135 -12.58 18.66 -3.20
N PHE A 136 -12.67 17.45 -3.78
CA PHE A 136 -12.41 16.19 -3.09
C PHE A 136 -11.78 15.16 -4.04
N GLY A 137 -11.29 14.06 -3.48
CA GLY A 137 -10.76 12.93 -4.22
C GLY A 137 -9.33 13.07 -4.73
N SER A 138 -8.79 11.98 -5.29
CA SER A 138 -7.40 11.84 -5.74
C SER A 138 -7.25 10.91 -6.95
N ARG A 139 -6.02 10.63 -7.40
CA ARG A 139 -5.67 9.87 -8.63
C ARG A 139 -6.48 10.29 -9.87
N PRO A 140 -6.28 11.51 -10.39
CA PRO A 140 -6.93 11.97 -11.61
C PRO A 140 -6.49 11.16 -12.84
N SER A 141 -7.41 10.97 -13.78
CA SER A 141 -7.15 10.38 -15.10
C SER A 141 -8.03 11.08 -16.15
N PHE A 142 -7.42 11.76 -17.13
CA PHE A 142 -8.15 12.40 -18.22
C PHE A 142 -8.77 11.37 -19.17
N SER A 143 -9.97 11.67 -19.68
CA SER A 143 -10.55 10.94 -20.80
C SER A 143 -9.73 11.14 -22.07
N PRO A 144 -9.75 10.21 -23.05
CA PRO A 144 -8.95 10.33 -24.28
C PRO A 144 -9.26 11.57 -25.12
N ASP A 145 -10.48 12.11 -25.02
CA ASP A 145 -10.89 13.35 -25.68
C ASP A 145 -10.55 14.62 -24.88
N GLY A 146 -9.93 14.48 -23.70
CA GLY A 146 -9.53 15.57 -22.79
C GLY A 146 -10.67 16.29 -22.08
N LYS A 147 -11.94 15.93 -22.31
CA LYS A 147 -13.10 16.70 -21.81
C LYS A 147 -13.50 16.36 -20.37
N ARG A 148 -13.10 15.19 -19.86
CA ARG A 148 -13.50 14.66 -18.55
C ARG A 148 -12.27 14.19 -17.78
N VAL A 149 -12.38 14.16 -16.46
CA VAL A 149 -11.38 13.58 -15.55
C VAL A 149 -12.10 12.60 -14.62
N ALA A 150 -11.66 11.34 -14.62
CA ALA A 150 -12.09 10.33 -13.67
C ALA A 150 -11.14 10.32 -12.45
N PHE A 151 -11.66 10.01 -11.27
CA PHE A 151 -10.91 10.06 -10.03
C PHE A 151 -11.54 9.19 -8.92
N GLN A 152 -10.78 8.88 -7.86
CA GLN A 152 -11.31 8.22 -6.66
C GLN A 152 -11.78 9.27 -5.64
N SER A 153 -12.89 9.03 -4.95
CA SER A 153 -13.46 9.96 -3.96
C SER A 153 -12.58 10.21 -2.72
N THR A 154 -11.73 9.24 -2.33
CA THR A 154 -10.86 9.39 -1.16
C THR A 154 -9.55 10.09 -1.51
N PRO A 155 -9.01 10.94 -0.61
CA PRO A 155 -7.68 11.53 -0.76
C PRO A 155 -6.59 10.44 -0.69
N LEU A 156 -5.34 10.83 -0.97
CA LEU A 156 -4.19 9.97 -0.67
C LEU A 156 -4.04 9.82 0.86
N THR A 157 -4.19 8.59 1.36
CA THR A 157 -4.01 8.25 2.78
C THR A 157 -2.54 8.34 3.21
N ASP A 158 -1.68 7.52 2.61
CA ASP A 158 -0.23 7.48 2.87
C ASP A 158 0.54 7.11 1.58
N VAL A 159 1.88 7.14 1.65
CA VAL A 159 2.78 6.84 0.52
C VAL A 159 3.53 5.51 0.67
N ALA A 160 3.08 4.61 1.54
CA ALA A 160 3.81 3.39 1.83
C ALA A 160 3.90 2.49 0.60
N ALA A 161 5.02 1.77 0.45
CA ALA A 161 5.26 0.87 -0.68
C ALA A 161 4.06 -0.05 -0.96
N THR A 162 3.39 -0.52 0.10
CA THR A 162 2.26 -1.45 0.05
C THR A 162 0.88 -0.81 0.24
N ALA A 163 0.78 0.53 0.17
CA ALA A 163 -0.46 1.28 0.40
C ALA A 163 -1.53 0.95 -0.65
N ALA A 164 -2.68 0.46 -0.20
CA ALA A 164 -3.77 0.08 -1.08
C ALA A 164 -4.48 1.31 -1.71
N PRO A 165 -4.76 1.31 -3.02
CA PRO A 165 -5.46 2.40 -3.68
C PRO A 165 -6.96 2.40 -3.35
N GLY A 166 -7.44 3.45 -2.69
CA GLY A 166 -8.86 3.71 -2.45
C GLY A 166 -9.49 2.73 -1.47
N LEU A 167 -9.25 2.90 -0.16
CA LEU A 167 -9.88 2.08 0.88
C LEU A 167 -11.39 2.34 0.98
N ALA A 168 -12.16 1.35 1.44
CA ALA A 168 -13.61 1.50 1.63
C ALA A 168 -13.90 2.67 2.61
N PRO A 169 -14.89 3.56 2.32
CA PRO A 169 -15.93 3.44 1.30
C PRO A 169 -15.65 4.19 -0.03
N SER A 170 -14.39 4.29 -0.46
CA SER A 170 -14.02 4.99 -1.71
C SER A 170 -14.81 4.52 -2.93
N THR A 171 -15.22 5.46 -3.78
CA THR A 171 -15.91 5.24 -5.06
C THR A 171 -15.23 6.00 -6.21
N ILE A 172 -15.53 5.63 -7.46
CA ILE A 172 -15.06 6.30 -8.68
C ILE A 172 -16.06 7.39 -9.11
N TRP A 173 -15.52 8.55 -9.49
CA TRP A 173 -16.26 9.74 -9.90
C TRP A 173 -15.68 10.31 -11.21
N ILE A 174 -16.48 11.11 -11.92
CA ILE A 174 -16.07 11.88 -13.09
C ILE A 174 -16.45 13.35 -12.90
N VAL A 175 -15.56 14.27 -13.30
CA VAL A 175 -15.84 15.71 -13.44
C VAL A 175 -15.45 16.19 -14.84
N GLY A 176 -16.02 17.31 -15.31
CA GLY A 176 -15.54 17.97 -16.53
C GLY A 176 -14.12 18.51 -16.34
N ALA A 177 -13.29 18.48 -17.40
CA ALA A 177 -11.92 19.00 -17.33
C ALA A 177 -11.84 20.52 -17.05
N ASN A 178 -12.93 21.24 -17.34
CA ASN A 178 -13.12 22.66 -16.99
C ASN A 178 -13.73 22.88 -15.59
N GLY A 179 -13.91 21.81 -14.81
CA GLY A 179 -14.63 21.83 -13.53
C GLY A 179 -16.12 21.52 -13.68
N GLY A 180 -16.91 21.95 -12.69
CA GLY A 180 -18.34 21.68 -12.60
C GLY A 180 -18.68 20.59 -11.58
N SER A 181 -19.94 20.15 -11.56
CA SER A 181 -20.41 19.08 -10.66
C SER A 181 -19.78 17.74 -11.02
N ALA A 182 -19.26 17.03 -10.02
CA ALA A 182 -18.81 15.66 -10.17
C ALA A 182 -19.99 14.67 -10.13
N LEU A 183 -19.91 13.60 -10.92
CA LEU A 183 -20.88 12.51 -10.98
C LEU A 183 -20.24 11.22 -10.46
N SER A 184 -20.96 10.47 -9.62
CA SER A 184 -20.50 9.16 -9.14
C SER A 184 -20.74 8.10 -10.21
N VAL A 185 -19.70 7.33 -10.56
CA VAL A 185 -19.79 6.22 -11.53
C VAL A 185 -20.12 4.91 -10.82
N THR A 186 -19.60 4.73 -9.61
CA THR A 186 -19.82 3.53 -8.78
C THR A 186 -20.45 3.92 -7.44
N THR A 187 -21.11 2.98 -6.77
CA THR A 187 -21.68 3.20 -5.42
C THR A 187 -20.88 2.45 -4.35
N ALA A 188 -20.87 2.95 -3.12
CA ALA A 188 -20.09 2.34 -2.04
C ALA A 188 -20.58 0.91 -1.76
N GLY A 189 -19.66 -0.07 -1.79
CA GLY A 189 -19.99 -1.48 -1.63
C GLY A 189 -20.50 -2.19 -2.89
N ASN A 190 -20.62 -1.50 -4.03
CA ASN A 190 -20.85 -2.13 -5.33
C ASN A 190 -19.88 -1.61 -6.42
N PRO A 191 -18.83 -2.37 -6.79
CA PRO A 191 -18.44 -3.68 -6.26
C PRO A 191 -17.99 -3.62 -4.78
N ARG A 192 -17.74 -4.78 -4.16
CA ARG A 192 -17.34 -4.82 -2.75
C ARG A 192 -15.92 -4.24 -2.56
N GLY A 193 -15.72 -3.50 -1.45
CA GLY A 193 -14.46 -2.88 -1.07
C GLY A 193 -14.48 -1.37 -1.26
N GLY A 194 -13.31 -0.73 -1.25
CA GLY A 194 -13.15 0.64 -1.74
C GLY A 194 -12.57 0.65 -3.15
N HIS A 195 -12.99 1.60 -3.97
CA HIS A 195 -12.61 1.72 -5.37
C HIS A 195 -11.51 2.78 -5.52
N GLY A 196 -10.43 2.42 -6.22
CA GLY A 196 -9.26 3.27 -6.37
C GLY A 196 -8.64 3.25 -7.76
N ALA A 197 -7.81 4.26 -8.01
CA ALA A 197 -6.94 4.37 -9.18
C ALA A 197 -7.60 4.15 -10.56
N PRO A 198 -8.65 4.92 -10.91
CA PRO A 198 -9.30 4.77 -12.21
C PRO A 198 -8.36 5.12 -13.37
N THR A 199 -8.59 4.47 -14.52
CA THR A 199 -8.00 4.81 -15.82
C THR A 199 -9.04 4.62 -16.92
N TRP A 200 -9.05 5.48 -17.93
CA TRP A 200 -9.91 5.32 -19.11
C TRP A 200 -9.39 4.25 -20.06
N SER A 201 -10.30 3.62 -20.81
CA SER A 201 -9.99 2.94 -22.08
C SER A 201 -9.61 3.97 -23.16
N PRO A 202 -8.81 3.61 -24.19
CA PRO A 202 -8.37 4.56 -25.22
C PRO A 202 -9.51 5.10 -26.11
N ASP A 203 -10.64 4.39 -26.18
CA ASP A 203 -11.86 4.83 -26.85
C ASP A 203 -12.79 5.69 -25.95
N GLY A 204 -12.48 5.79 -24.65
CA GLY A 204 -13.30 6.50 -23.67
C GLY A 204 -14.61 5.80 -23.28
N GLY A 205 -14.85 4.58 -23.77
CA GLY A 205 -16.06 3.79 -23.52
C GLY A 205 -16.10 3.09 -22.16
N ARG A 206 -14.97 2.97 -21.46
CA ARG A 206 -14.85 2.30 -20.15
C ARG A 206 -13.85 2.97 -19.22
N LEU A 207 -14.03 2.71 -17.92
CA LEU A 207 -13.07 2.93 -16.85
C LEU A 207 -12.62 1.59 -16.29
N TYR A 208 -11.32 1.42 -16.03
CA TYR A 208 -10.77 0.32 -15.23
C TYR A 208 -10.35 0.87 -13.87
N PHE A 209 -10.63 0.13 -12.81
CA PHE A 209 -10.26 0.50 -11.44
C PHE A 209 -10.00 -0.76 -10.61
N VAL A 210 -9.40 -0.57 -9.44
CA VAL A 210 -9.12 -1.64 -8.48
C VAL A 210 -10.00 -1.50 -7.24
N THR A 211 -10.51 -2.62 -6.73
CA THR A 211 -11.15 -2.70 -5.41
C THR A 211 -10.15 -3.17 -4.38
N SER A 212 -10.14 -2.54 -3.20
CA SER A 212 -9.25 -2.87 -2.09
C SER A 212 -10.03 -3.12 -0.79
N GLU A 213 -9.75 -4.23 -0.13
CA GLU A 213 -10.27 -4.57 1.21
C GLU A 213 -9.16 -4.39 2.27
N PRO A 214 -9.31 -3.49 3.27
CA PRO A 214 -8.19 -3.00 4.10
C PRO A 214 -7.39 -4.04 4.91
N ARG A 215 -7.86 -5.28 5.04
CA ARG A 215 -7.28 -6.29 5.96
C ARG A 215 -7.01 -7.67 5.37
N LEU A 216 -7.43 -7.94 4.13
CA LEU A 216 -7.25 -9.26 3.51
C LEU A 216 -6.10 -9.30 2.49
N SER A 217 -5.54 -8.14 2.11
CA SER A 217 -4.67 -7.97 0.94
C SER A 217 -5.28 -8.42 -0.41
N GLN A 218 -6.42 -9.10 -0.41
CA GLN A 218 -7.23 -9.39 -1.59
C GLN A 218 -7.72 -8.09 -2.25
N ALA A 219 -7.54 -8.03 -3.55
CA ALA A 219 -7.95 -6.91 -4.40
C ALA A 219 -8.42 -7.45 -5.75
N GLU A 220 -9.28 -6.70 -6.41
CA GLU A 220 -9.87 -7.10 -7.69
C GLU A 220 -9.78 -5.96 -8.70
N ILE A 221 -9.67 -6.28 -9.98
CA ILE A 221 -9.75 -5.30 -11.06
C ILE A 221 -11.12 -5.41 -11.72
N TRP A 222 -11.78 -4.27 -11.81
CA TRP A 222 -13.11 -4.11 -12.38
C TRP A 222 -13.08 -3.12 -13.54
N SER A 223 -14.05 -3.24 -14.43
CA SER A 223 -14.26 -2.32 -15.54
C SER A 223 -15.73 -1.96 -15.65
N VAL A 224 -16.03 -0.67 -15.88
CA VAL A 224 -17.40 -0.11 -15.88
C VAL A 224 -17.55 0.94 -16.99
N GLN A 225 -18.75 1.16 -17.50
CA GLN A 225 -19.02 2.28 -18.41
C GLN A 225 -19.04 3.61 -17.62
N PRO A 226 -18.78 4.77 -18.27
CA PRO A 226 -18.70 6.08 -17.60
C PRO A 226 -19.99 6.57 -16.93
N ASP A 227 -21.13 5.95 -17.23
CA ASP A 227 -22.45 6.19 -16.62
C ASP A 227 -22.75 5.23 -15.45
N GLY A 228 -21.84 4.29 -15.15
CA GLY A 228 -21.99 3.25 -14.13
C GLY A 228 -22.56 1.93 -14.64
N ALA A 229 -22.94 1.82 -15.91
CA ALA A 229 -23.50 0.59 -16.49
C ALA A 229 -22.42 -0.48 -16.77
N ASP A 230 -22.89 -1.73 -17.01
CA ASP A 230 -22.06 -2.84 -17.51
C ASP A 230 -20.78 -3.07 -16.65
N LEU A 231 -20.96 -3.04 -15.32
CA LEU A 231 -19.91 -3.30 -14.33
C LEU A 231 -19.49 -4.79 -14.38
N VAL A 232 -18.21 -5.05 -14.72
CA VAL A 232 -17.66 -6.40 -14.89
C VAL A 232 -16.33 -6.57 -14.14
N ARG A 233 -16.16 -7.70 -13.46
CA ARG A 233 -14.92 -8.13 -12.81
C ARG A 233 -13.99 -8.78 -13.83
N LEU A 234 -12.77 -8.29 -13.96
CA LEU A 234 -11.77 -8.81 -14.91
C LEU A 234 -10.75 -9.74 -14.25
N HIS A 235 -10.30 -9.42 -13.04
CA HIS A 235 -9.24 -10.16 -12.36
C HIS A 235 -9.33 -10.02 -10.84
N ALA A 236 -8.71 -10.93 -10.10
CA ALA A 236 -8.55 -10.87 -8.65
C ALA A 236 -7.24 -11.52 -8.23
N GLY A 237 -6.64 -11.00 -7.16
CA GLY A 237 -5.37 -11.48 -6.64
C GLY A 237 -4.92 -10.68 -5.41
N THR A 238 -3.65 -10.84 -5.05
CA THR A 238 -3.08 -10.23 -3.85
C THR A 238 -2.43 -8.88 -4.19
N ARG A 239 -2.84 -7.83 -3.48
CA ARG A 239 -2.30 -6.45 -3.55
C ARG A 239 -2.18 -5.92 -4.98
N LEU A 240 -3.31 -5.86 -5.67
CA LEU A 240 -3.37 -5.23 -6.98
C LEU A 240 -3.23 -3.71 -6.84
N TYR A 241 -2.35 -3.12 -7.64
CA TYR A 241 -2.05 -1.69 -7.67
C TYR A 241 -2.54 -1.02 -8.95
N GLU A 242 -2.22 0.26 -9.14
CA GLU A 242 -2.85 1.15 -10.11
C GLU A 242 -2.95 0.57 -11.54
N PRO A 243 -4.15 0.22 -12.04
CA PRO A 243 -4.30 -0.35 -13.38
C PRO A 243 -4.12 0.71 -14.46
N ARG A 244 -3.56 0.30 -15.60
CA ARG A 244 -3.26 1.14 -16.77
C ARG A 244 -3.43 0.33 -18.05
N VAL A 245 -4.32 0.78 -18.92
CA VAL A 245 -4.49 0.12 -20.23
C VAL A 245 -3.39 0.57 -21.19
N SER A 246 -2.94 -0.33 -22.06
CA SER A 246 -2.08 0.00 -23.19
C SER A 246 -2.78 0.97 -24.14
N PRO A 247 -2.07 1.86 -24.86
CA PRO A 247 -2.69 2.80 -25.79
C PRO A 247 -3.49 2.15 -26.93
N ASP A 248 -3.23 0.87 -27.26
CA ASP A 248 -3.99 0.11 -28.25
C ASP A 248 -5.23 -0.61 -27.68
N GLY A 249 -5.49 -0.49 -26.37
CA GLY A 249 -6.67 -1.02 -25.69
C GLY A 249 -6.63 -2.52 -25.34
N LYS A 250 -5.53 -3.23 -25.66
CA LYS A 250 -5.51 -4.70 -25.64
C LYS A 250 -4.91 -5.34 -24.39
N VAL A 251 -4.18 -4.59 -23.57
CA VAL A 251 -3.49 -5.14 -22.39
C VAL A 251 -3.66 -4.20 -21.21
N LEU A 252 -4.08 -4.73 -20.07
CA LEU A 252 -4.08 -4.01 -18.80
C LEU A 252 -2.80 -4.31 -18.02
N TRP A 253 -2.07 -3.28 -17.62
CA TRP A 253 -0.89 -3.34 -16.77
C TRP A 253 -1.23 -2.91 -15.34
N PHE A 254 -0.69 -3.61 -14.34
CA PHE A 254 -0.86 -3.30 -12.92
C PHE A 254 0.31 -3.88 -12.11
N GLY A 255 0.59 -3.33 -10.93
CA GLY A 255 1.46 -4.01 -9.95
C GLY A 255 0.66 -5.06 -9.18
N ALA A 256 1.26 -6.20 -8.83
CA ALA A 256 0.65 -7.19 -7.95
C ALA A 256 1.68 -7.92 -7.09
N GLN A 257 1.22 -8.56 -6.00
CA GLN A 257 1.99 -9.50 -5.20
C GLN A 257 1.68 -10.94 -5.67
N ASN A 258 2.71 -11.77 -5.82
CA ASN A 258 2.57 -13.19 -6.08
C ASN A 258 2.31 -14.00 -4.79
N GLU A 259 2.07 -15.30 -4.94
CA GLU A 259 1.82 -16.23 -3.82
C GLU A 259 3.02 -16.35 -2.86
N GLN A 260 4.24 -16.11 -3.35
CA GLN A 260 5.49 -16.12 -2.58
C GLN A 260 5.80 -14.76 -1.92
N GLY A 261 4.85 -13.81 -1.94
CA GLY A 261 4.98 -12.51 -1.28
C GLY A 261 5.85 -11.47 -2.01
N SER A 262 6.42 -11.82 -3.16
CA SER A 262 7.20 -10.93 -4.04
C SER A 262 6.31 -10.17 -5.03
N TYR A 263 6.84 -9.17 -5.71
CA TYR A 263 6.06 -8.27 -6.58
C TYR A 263 6.64 -8.18 -7.99
N ALA A 264 5.76 -7.88 -8.95
CA ALA A 264 6.08 -7.51 -10.33
C ALA A 264 5.00 -6.59 -10.92
N LEU A 265 5.29 -5.94 -12.05
CA LEU A 265 4.22 -5.50 -12.95
C LEU A 265 3.70 -6.73 -13.69
N TYR A 266 2.39 -6.80 -13.86
CA TYR A 266 1.68 -7.84 -14.60
C TYR A 266 0.96 -7.25 -15.80
N ARG A 267 0.75 -8.08 -16.82
CA ARG A 267 -0.03 -7.83 -18.05
C ARG A 267 -1.20 -8.78 -18.09
N LEU A 268 -2.39 -8.26 -18.34
CA LEU A 268 -3.63 -9.02 -18.51
C LEU A 268 -4.21 -8.73 -19.89
N PRO A 269 -4.26 -9.72 -20.80
CA PRO A 269 -4.86 -9.58 -22.13
C PRO A 269 -6.36 -9.29 -22.05
N LEU A 270 -6.82 -8.26 -22.77
CA LEU A 270 -8.21 -7.81 -22.80
C LEU A 270 -8.91 -8.26 -24.10
N GLY A 271 -10.21 -8.55 -23.98
CA GLY A 271 -11.12 -8.88 -25.07
C GLY A 271 -12.43 -8.11 -25.00
N ASP A 272 -13.23 -8.18 -26.07
CA ASP A 272 -14.55 -7.54 -26.17
C ASP A 272 -14.55 -6.07 -25.73
N GLY A 273 -13.69 -5.23 -26.32
CA GLY A 273 -13.57 -3.81 -25.95
C GLY A 273 -13.15 -3.56 -24.49
N GLY A 274 -12.50 -4.54 -23.83
CA GLY A 274 -12.14 -4.47 -22.43
C GLY A 274 -13.19 -4.99 -21.45
N ARG A 275 -14.27 -5.61 -21.95
CA ARG A 275 -15.32 -6.26 -21.14
C ARG A 275 -14.90 -7.64 -20.62
N THR A 276 -13.93 -8.28 -21.26
CA THR A 276 -13.47 -9.64 -20.93
C THR A 276 -11.94 -9.73 -20.90
N VAL A 277 -11.43 -10.85 -20.39
CA VAL A 277 -10.01 -11.22 -20.44
C VAL A 277 -9.82 -12.39 -21.40
N THR A 278 -8.73 -12.41 -22.18
CA THR A 278 -8.47 -13.45 -23.19
C THR A 278 -7.33 -14.40 -22.81
N GLY A 279 -6.73 -14.21 -21.63
CA GLY A 279 -5.63 -15.03 -21.12
C GLY A 279 -5.34 -14.74 -19.64
N PRO A 280 -4.39 -15.46 -19.03
CA PRO A 280 -3.96 -15.24 -17.65
C PRO A 280 -3.22 -13.89 -17.50
N ALA A 281 -3.04 -13.46 -16.25
CA ALA A 281 -2.13 -12.37 -15.93
C ALA A 281 -0.68 -12.88 -15.91
N GLU A 282 0.21 -12.24 -16.67
CA GLU A 282 1.62 -12.64 -16.81
C GLU A 282 2.56 -11.54 -16.35
N ALA A 283 3.69 -11.91 -15.71
CA ALA A 283 4.69 -10.94 -15.30
C ALA A 283 5.27 -10.18 -16.51
N ALA A 284 5.44 -8.87 -16.35
CA ALA A 284 6.00 -7.94 -17.33
C ALA A 284 7.42 -7.48 -16.95
N THR A 285 7.73 -7.54 -15.65
CA THR A 285 9.06 -7.28 -15.07
C THR A 285 9.55 -8.51 -14.35
N ALA A 286 10.82 -8.51 -13.94
CA ALA A 286 11.31 -9.48 -12.95
C ALA A 286 10.46 -9.42 -11.66
N VAL A 287 10.34 -10.59 -11.02
CA VAL A 287 9.72 -10.75 -9.70
C VAL A 287 10.79 -10.50 -8.63
N ARG A 288 10.48 -9.65 -7.65
CA ARG A 288 11.45 -9.13 -6.66
C ARG A 288 10.77 -8.60 -5.39
N ALA A 289 11.55 -8.07 -4.44
CA ALA A 289 11.04 -7.54 -3.18
C ALA A 289 10.42 -6.13 -3.31
N GLU A 290 10.96 -5.32 -4.23
CA GLU A 290 10.54 -3.96 -4.54
C GLU A 290 9.14 -3.92 -5.13
N VAL A 291 8.27 -3.05 -4.60
CA VAL A 291 6.88 -2.95 -5.07
C VAL A 291 6.80 -2.01 -6.28
N PRO A 292 6.47 -2.49 -7.49
CA PRO A 292 6.30 -1.62 -8.64
C PRO A 292 4.91 -0.98 -8.61
N ARG A 293 4.85 0.33 -8.81
CA ARG A 293 3.66 1.17 -8.61
C ARG A 293 3.45 2.14 -9.75
N SER A 294 2.17 2.46 -9.99
CA SER A 294 1.76 3.52 -10.91
C SER A 294 2.47 3.49 -12.28
N PRO A 295 2.26 2.44 -13.09
CA PRO A 295 2.72 2.46 -14.47
C PRO A 295 2.14 3.66 -15.25
N SER A 296 2.80 4.03 -16.34
CA SER A 296 2.39 5.11 -17.25
C SER A 296 2.97 4.86 -18.64
N PHE A 297 2.22 5.18 -19.68
CA PHE A 297 2.59 4.98 -21.09
C PHE A 297 2.77 6.33 -21.82
N SER A 298 3.68 6.38 -22.79
CA SER A 298 3.56 7.35 -23.90
C SER A 298 2.37 7.00 -24.79
N ALA A 299 1.77 7.97 -25.49
CA ALA A 299 0.59 7.72 -26.33
C ALA A 299 0.86 6.76 -27.51
N ASP A 300 2.12 6.65 -27.95
CA ASP A 300 2.56 5.69 -28.96
C ASP A 300 2.87 4.28 -28.39
N GLY A 301 2.74 4.08 -27.08
CA GLY A 301 3.00 2.81 -26.39
C GLY A 301 4.48 2.41 -26.29
N ARG A 302 5.41 3.17 -26.87
CA ARG A 302 6.84 2.80 -26.94
C ARG A 302 7.61 3.00 -25.64
N LYS A 303 7.07 3.77 -24.69
CA LYS A 303 7.68 3.98 -23.38
C LYS A 303 6.73 3.61 -22.26
N VAL A 304 7.25 2.94 -21.24
CA VAL A 304 6.57 2.68 -19.97
C VAL A 304 7.44 3.18 -18.82
N ALA A 305 6.86 3.96 -17.91
CA ALA A 305 7.51 4.34 -16.65
C ALA A 305 6.71 3.86 -15.44
N TRP A 306 7.38 3.54 -14.33
CA TRP A 306 6.77 3.15 -13.04
C TRP A 306 7.72 3.51 -11.89
N SER A 307 7.21 3.66 -10.67
CA SER A 307 8.06 3.71 -9.47
C SER A 307 8.30 2.30 -8.94
N GLU A 308 9.50 2.02 -8.45
CA GLU A 308 9.81 0.83 -7.64
C GLU A 308 10.05 1.29 -6.20
N LEU A 309 9.23 0.78 -5.27
CA LEU A 309 9.20 1.24 -3.88
C LEU A 309 9.76 0.18 -2.93
N THR A 310 10.58 0.64 -1.99
CA THR A 310 11.06 -0.14 -0.85
C THR A 310 10.61 0.51 0.45
N THR A 311 10.56 -0.29 1.52
CA THR A 311 10.38 0.22 2.88
C THR A 311 11.46 -0.39 3.75
N THR A 312 12.41 0.43 4.21
CA THR A 312 13.39 0.06 5.23
C THR A 312 12.83 0.38 6.61
N ALA A 313 13.20 -0.35 7.65
CA ALA A 313 12.82 0.00 9.02
C ALA A 313 13.93 -0.31 10.03
N ALA A 314 14.04 0.55 11.04
CA ALA A 314 14.99 0.41 12.12
C ALA A 314 14.28 0.56 13.48
N ILE A 315 14.79 -0.10 14.51
CA ILE A 315 14.46 0.22 15.89
C ILE A 315 15.25 1.46 16.28
N TRP A 316 14.56 2.44 16.85
CA TRP A 316 15.14 3.65 17.43
C TRP A 316 14.89 3.68 18.94
N SER A 317 15.75 4.37 19.67
CA SER A 317 15.62 4.62 21.10
C SER A 317 15.51 6.12 21.34
N LEU A 318 14.53 6.53 22.15
CA LEU A 318 14.41 7.89 22.68
C LEU A 318 14.64 7.85 24.19
N PRO A 319 15.72 8.46 24.72
CA PRO A 319 15.90 8.63 26.15
C PRO A 319 14.86 9.61 26.71
N ILE A 320 14.32 9.30 27.89
CA ILE A 320 13.30 10.11 28.58
C ILE A 320 13.60 10.26 30.08
N HIS A 321 13.06 11.31 30.70
CA HIS A 321 13.06 11.45 32.14
C HIS A 321 11.90 10.66 32.75
N ALA A 322 12.17 9.63 33.55
CA ALA A 322 11.14 8.75 34.14
C ALA A 322 9.99 9.51 34.84
N ALA A 323 10.31 10.55 35.61
CA ALA A 323 9.31 11.34 36.34
C ALA A 323 8.34 12.10 35.40
N THR A 324 8.84 12.75 34.35
CA THR A 324 8.02 13.62 33.48
C THR A 324 7.55 12.92 32.20
N GLY A 325 8.17 11.81 31.81
CA GLY A 325 7.96 11.13 30.53
C GLY A 325 8.44 11.93 29.30
N LEU A 326 9.09 13.08 29.50
CA LEU A 326 9.58 13.93 28.41
C LEU A 326 10.94 13.44 27.92
N ALA A 327 11.22 13.68 26.63
CA ALA A 327 12.53 13.43 26.02
C ALA A 327 13.64 14.11 26.83
N SER A 328 14.73 13.38 27.09
CA SER A 328 15.93 13.86 27.77
C SER A 328 17.14 14.01 26.83
N GLY A 329 16.96 13.70 25.54
CA GLY A 329 17.93 13.82 24.48
C GLY A 329 17.31 13.47 23.12
N GLU A 330 18.12 13.50 22.07
CA GLU A 330 17.67 13.15 20.71
C GLU A 330 17.45 11.63 20.53
N PRO A 331 16.53 11.20 19.65
CA PRO A 331 16.39 9.80 19.29
C PRO A 331 17.62 9.28 18.53
N THR A 332 18.03 8.02 18.77
CA THR A 332 19.12 7.35 18.04
C THR A 332 18.70 5.99 17.48
N PRO A 333 19.17 5.59 16.28
CA PRO A 333 18.91 4.26 15.75
C PRO A 333 19.72 3.20 16.54
N LEU A 334 19.07 2.10 16.91
CA LEU A 334 19.72 0.91 17.49
C LEU A 334 20.08 -0.13 16.42
N THR A 335 19.37 -0.15 15.29
CA THR A 335 19.59 -1.07 14.17
C THR A 335 19.81 -0.29 12.86
N ALA A 336 20.52 -0.88 11.90
CA ALA A 336 20.75 -0.28 10.58
C ALA A 336 20.73 -1.35 9.46
N GLY A 337 20.66 -0.90 8.21
CA GLY A 337 20.66 -1.75 7.01
C GLY A 337 19.39 -1.59 6.17
N ASP A 338 19.32 -2.33 5.07
CA ASP A 338 18.24 -2.22 4.06
C ASP A 338 17.03 -3.14 4.36
N GLY A 339 17.08 -3.90 5.45
CA GLY A 339 15.95 -4.69 5.95
C GLY A 339 14.94 -3.87 6.74
N ARG A 340 14.08 -4.58 7.48
CA ARG A 340 13.09 -4.01 8.39
C ARG A 340 13.21 -4.64 9.77
N ALA A 341 13.78 -3.91 10.72
CA ALA A 341 13.60 -4.18 12.13
C ALA A 341 12.26 -3.60 12.59
N THR A 342 11.42 -4.40 13.25
CA THR A 342 10.01 -4.11 13.55
C THR A 342 9.61 -4.60 14.94
N TRP A 343 8.49 -4.11 15.48
CA TRP A 343 7.88 -4.61 16.73
C TRP A 343 8.88 -4.81 17.91
N PRO A 344 9.55 -3.75 18.40
CA PRO A 344 10.46 -3.88 19.53
C PRO A 344 9.68 -4.06 20.85
N VAL A 345 10.10 -4.99 21.69
CA VAL A 345 9.60 -5.19 23.06
C VAL A 345 10.73 -5.50 24.04
N PHE A 346 10.68 -4.89 25.23
CA PHE A 346 11.64 -5.15 26.30
C PHE A 346 11.36 -6.48 27.03
N SER A 347 12.42 -7.13 27.51
CA SER A 347 12.33 -8.14 28.57
C SER A 347 11.84 -7.51 29.88
N PRO A 348 11.25 -8.27 30.83
CA PRO A 348 10.63 -7.70 32.04
C PRO A 348 11.60 -6.91 32.94
N ASP A 349 12.88 -7.24 32.90
CA ASP A 349 13.97 -6.55 33.62
C ASP A 349 14.60 -5.38 32.83
N GLY A 350 14.17 -5.16 31.58
CA GLY A 350 14.74 -4.19 30.66
C GLY A 350 16.22 -4.42 30.34
N SER A 351 16.71 -5.67 30.39
CA SER A 351 18.10 -6.03 30.03
C SER A 351 18.26 -6.43 28.57
N THR A 352 17.17 -6.77 27.88
CA THR A 352 17.15 -7.24 26.49
C THR A 352 15.97 -6.62 25.73
N ILE A 353 16.09 -6.43 24.43
CA ILE A 353 14.99 -6.11 23.51
C ILE A 353 14.83 -7.28 22.53
N ALA A 354 13.60 -7.78 22.36
CA ALA A 354 13.23 -8.62 21.23
C ALA A 354 12.63 -7.75 20.12
N PHE A 355 12.89 -8.11 18.86
CA PHE A 355 12.33 -7.43 17.69
C PHE A 355 12.19 -8.40 16.52
N GLY A 356 11.27 -8.10 15.59
CA GLY A 356 11.15 -8.81 14.32
C GLY A 356 12.14 -8.28 13.29
N TRP A 357 12.81 -9.14 12.55
CA TRP A 357 13.72 -8.77 11.46
C TRP A 357 13.28 -9.37 10.13
N ILE A 358 13.02 -8.52 9.14
CA ILE A 358 12.71 -8.91 7.76
C ILE A 358 13.88 -8.46 6.87
N PRO A 359 14.74 -9.37 6.39
CA PRO A 359 15.75 -9.01 5.39
C PRO A 359 15.08 -8.71 4.03
N PRO A 360 15.75 -8.00 3.11
CA PRO A 360 15.20 -7.72 1.78
C PRO A 360 14.77 -9.00 1.06
N GLY A 361 13.46 -9.11 0.76
CA GLY A 361 12.87 -10.28 0.09
C GLY A 361 12.70 -11.53 0.95
N GLY A 362 12.97 -11.49 2.26
CA GLY A 362 12.81 -12.62 3.17
C GLY A 362 11.57 -12.58 4.07
N SER A 363 11.44 -13.60 4.92
CA SER A 363 10.42 -13.72 5.97
C SER A 363 10.81 -12.95 7.24
N ASN A 364 9.88 -12.80 8.19
CA ASN A 364 10.16 -12.17 9.48
C ASN A 364 10.72 -13.20 10.46
N ASP A 365 11.94 -12.99 10.94
CA ASP A 365 12.62 -13.73 12.01
C ASP A 365 12.46 -12.99 13.36
N VAL A 366 12.81 -13.63 14.49
CA VAL A 366 12.87 -12.95 15.80
C VAL A 366 14.32 -12.86 16.28
N TRP A 367 14.72 -11.63 16.62
CA TRP A 367 16.07 -11.27 17.04
C TRP A 367 16.06 -10.67 18.45
N LEU A 368 17.21 -10.74 19.12
CA LEU A 368 17.47 -10.15 20.43
C LEU A 368 18.65 -9.17 20.35
N MET A 369 18.59 -8.09 21.12
CA MET A 369 19.70 -7.14 21.29
C MET A 369 19.73 -6.53 22.69
N ASP A 370 20.84 -5.90 23.06
CA ASP A 370 20.96 -5.07 24.25
C ASP A 370 20.16 -3.76 24.12
N PRO A 371 19.77 -3.09 25.22
CA PRO A 371 19.07 -1.79 25.22
C PRO A 371 19.81 -0.60 24.61
N ASP A 372 21.10 -0.76 24.27
CA ASP A 372 21.95 0.19 23.55
C ASP A 372 22.17 -0.18 22.07
N GLY A 373 21.54 -1.27 21.60
CA GLY A 373 21.73 -1.82 20.25
C GLY A 373 22.89 -2.81 20.12
N GLY A 374 23.64 -3.08 21.19
CA GLY A 374 24.71 -4.07 21.23
C GLY A 374 24.22 -5.53 21.11
N ARG A 375 25.17 -6.44 20.87
CA ARG A 375 24.99 -7.92 20.90
C ARG A 375 23.75 -8.44 20.13
N GLN A 376 23.44 -7.83 18.99
CA GLN A 376 22.34 -8.26 18.12
C GLN A 376 22.56 -9.69 17.63
N ARG A 377 21.56 -10.55 17.77
CA ARG A 377 21.60 -11.93 17.30
C ARG A 377 20.20 -12.45 16.98
N PRO A 378 20.04 -13.33 15.99
CA PRO A 378 18.81 -14.07 15.83
C PRO A 378 18.57 -15.01 17.02
N VAL A 379 17.31 -15.36 17.25
CA VAL A 379 16.92 -16.38 18.24
C VAL A 379 15.85 -17.33 17.68
N ILE A 380 15.01 -16.86 16.77
CA ILE A 380 14.13 -17.69 15.94
C ILE A 380 14.43 -17.36 14.48
N GLU A 381 14.72 -18.40 13.69
CA GLU A 381 15.08 -18.33 12.29
C GLU A 381 14.39 -19.49 11.56
N GLY A 382 13.93 -19.29 10.33
CA GLY A 382 13.44 -20.39 9.51
C GLY A 382 12.64 -19.99 8.27
N PRO A 383 11.99 -20.97 7.60
CA PRO A 383 11.09 -20.70 6.48
C PRO A 383 9.72 -20.15 6.92
N ALA A 384 9.37 -20.32 8.20
CA ALA A 384 8.14 -19.79 8.79
C ALA A 384 8.24 -18.26 9.01
N VAL A 385 7.09 -17.59 9.05
CA VAL A 385 6.99 -16.18 9.42
C VAL A 385 6.73 -16.09 10.93
N GLU A 386 7.55 -15.33 11.64
CA GLU A 386 7.63 -15.34 13.09
C GLU A 386 7.43 -13.94 13.66
N TYR A 387 6.57 -13.78 14.67
CA TYR A 387 6.41 -12.52 15.40
C TYR A 387 6.65 -12.75 16.88
N GLY A 388 7.74 -12.20 17.44
CA GLY A 388 7.97 -12.13 18.88
C GLY A 388 7.08 -11.02 19.47
N ASN A 389 5.96 -11.39 20.09
CA ASN A 389 4.95 -10.43 20.52
C ASN A 389 5.24 -9.83 21.90
N ASP A 390 5.60 -10.67 22.88
CA ASP A 390 5.97 -10.26 24.25
C ASP A 390 6.93 -11.29 24.87
N PHE A 391 7.63 -10.90 25.95
CA PHE A 391 8.31 -11.84 26.84
C PHE A 391 7.35 -12.40 27.89
N TYR A 392 7.63 -13.62 28.35
CA TYR A 392 7.06 -14.15 29.59
C TYR A 392 7.68 -13.45 30.82
N PRO A 393 6.99 -13.43 31.98
CA PRO A 393 7.48 -12.74 33.18
C PRO A 393 8.82 -13.25 33.73
N ASP A 394 9.24 -14.46 33.34
CA ASP A 394 10.54 -15.03 33.68
C ASP A 394 11.72 -14.50 32.84
N GLY A 395 11.44 -13.76 31.75
CA GLY A 395 12.45 -13.25 30.81
C GLY A 395 13.16 -14.31 29.97
N LYS A 396 12.82 -15.60 30.11
CA LYS A 396 13.45 -16.75 29.45
C LYS A 396 12.64 -17.26 28.25
N ARG A 397 11.35 -16.94 28.22
CA ARG A 397 10.44 -17.36 27.15
C ARG A 397 9.84 -16.17 26.41
N ILE A 398 9.53 -16.38 25.13
CA ILE A 398 8.86 -15.40 24.24
C ILE A 398 7.50 -15.97 23.82
N LEU A 399 6.46 -15.14 23.85
CA LEU A 399 5.19 -15.42 23.18
C LEU A 399 5.34 -15.12 21.69
N THR A 400 5.21 -16.12 20.84
CA THR A 400 5.36 -15.98 19.39
C THR A 400 4.09 -16.30 18.63
N PHE A 401 3.87 -15.58 17.52
CA PHE A 401 2.84 -15.89 16.54
C PHE A 401 3.53 -16.38 15.27
N SER A 402 3.25 -17.62 14.86
CA SER A 402 4.02 -18.35 13.84
C SER A 402 3.12 -19.20 12.96
N ASP A 403 3.42 -19.28 11.67
CA ASP A 403 2.73 -20.14 10.69
C ASP A 403 3.37 -21.53 10.50
N ARG A 404 4.34 -21.91 11.34
CA ARG A 404 5.14 -23.15 11.21
C ARG A 404 4.35 -24.45 11.04
N ASP A 405 3.15 -24.55 11.64
CA ASP A 405 2.32 -25.76 11.58
C ASP A 405 1.35 -25.73 10.38
N GLY A 406 1.89 -25.65 9.16
CA GLY A 406 1.10 -25.75 7.93
C GLY A 406 0.54 -24.44 7.39
N GLY A 407 1.25 -23.31 7.56
CA GLY A 407 0.94 -22.04 6.91
C GLY A 407 -0.21 -21.24 7.52
N LYS A 408 -0.85 -21.76 8.58
CA LYS A 408 -1.84 -21.03 9.37
C LYS A 408 -1.20 -20.55 10.66
N PHE A 409 -1.13 -19.23 10.85
CA PHE A 409 -0.61 -18.64 12.09
C PHE A 409 -1.30 -19.20 13.34
N ASN A 410 -0.52 -19.43 14.39
CA ASN A 410 -1.00 -19.75 15.73
C ASN A 410 0.00 -19.26 16.79
N ALA A 411 -0.39 -19.33 18.06
CA ALA A 411 0.44 -18.87 19.17
C ALA A 411 1.29 -20.01 19.79
N TYR A 412 2.54 -19.69 20.10
CA TYR A 412 3.51 -20.59 20.70
C TYR A 412 4.26 -19.89 21.84
N GLU A 413 4.65 -20.69 22.82
CA GLU A 413 5.70 -20.38 23.78
C GLU A 413 7.03 -20.83 23.18
N PHE A 414 8.05 -19.98 23.24
CA PHE A 414 9.41 -20.29 22.79
C PHE A 414 10.41 -20.11 23.93
N GLU A 415 11.12 -21.16 24.30
CA GLU A 415 12.19 -21.14 25.31
C GLU A 415 13.52 -20.73 24.67
N ILE A 416 14.09 -19.60 25.11
CA ILE A 416 15.26 -18.96 24.49
C ILE A 416 16.51 -19.86 24.62
N ALA A 417 16.71 -20.48 25.78
CA ALA A 417 17.93 -21.22 26.08
C ALA A 417 18.04 -22.55 25.31
N THR A 418 16.92 -23.25 25.14
CA THR A 418 16.85 -24.55 24.45
C THR A 418 16.43 -24.43 22.98
N ARG A 419 15.99 -23.24 22.55
CA ARG A 419 15.36 -22.96 21.24
C ARG A 419 14.16 -23.87 20.93
N THR A 420 13.39 -24.28 21.94
CA THR A 420 12.24 -25.19 21.78
C THR A 420 10.91 -24.45 21.73
N PHE A 421 10.05 -24.83 20.79
CA PHE A 421 8.67 -24.35 20.69
C PHE A 421 7.67 -25.27 21.39
N ARG A 422 6.67 -24.65 22.00
CA ARG A 422 5.49 -25.30 22.55
C ARG A 422 4.24 -24.56 22.11
N LYS A 423 3.38 -25.21 21.31
CA LYS A 423 2.09 -24.64 20.93
C LYS A 423 1.24 -24.37 22.16
N LEU A 424 0.56 -23.22 22.20
CA LEU A 424 -0.28 -22.87 23.35
C LEU A 424 -1.50 -23.81 23.44
N PRO A 425 -2.04 -24.04 24.66
CA PRO A 425 -3.14 -24.98 24.88
C PRO A 425 -4.52 -24.43 24.45
N VAL A 426 -4.54 -23.38 23.64
CA VAL A 426 -5.72 -22.65 23.16
C VAL A 426 -5.48 -22.26 21.71
N ASP A 427 -6.45 -22.51 20.82
CA ASP A 427 -6.33 -22.13 19.42
C ASP A 427 -6.53 -20.62 19.23
N LEU A 428 -5.50 -19.94 18.73
CA LEU A 428 -5.48 -18.52 18.41
C LEU A 428 -5.29 -18.27 16.90
N SER A 429 -5.61 -19.26 16.06
CA SER A 429 -5.43 -19.15 14.60
C SER A 429 -6.42 -18.26 13.85
N ASP A 430 -7.32 -17.59 14.58
CA ASP A 430 -8.19 -16.50 14.13
C ASP A 430 -7.80 -15.13 14.74
N ALA A 431 -6.79 -15.10 15.61
CA ALA A 431 -6.28 -13.87 16.19
C ALA A 431 -5.46 -13.08 15.16
N ILE A 432 -5.50 -11.75 15.27
CA ILE A 432 -4.77 -10.84 14.37
C ILE A 432 -3.62 -10.12 15.11
N SER A 433 -3.73 -9.97 16.43
CA SER A 433 -2.66 -9.55 17.34
C SER A 433 -2.93 -10.12 18.73
N ILE A 434 -1.87 -10.50 19.45
CA ILE A 434 -1.90 -11.16 20.75
C ILE A 434 -0.99 -10.41 21.74
N ARG A 435 -1.37 -10.35 23.02
CA ARG A 435 -0.56 -9.81 24.11
C ARG A 435 -0.64 -10.62 25.39
N LEU A 436 0.50 -10.98 25.95
CA LEU A 436 0.61 -11.71 27.21
C LEU A 436 0.32 -10.80 28.41
N SER A 437 -0.39 -11.31 29.41
CA SER A 437 -0.60 -10.62 30.68
C SER A 437 0.69 -10.54 31.51
N PRO A 438 0.85 -9.54 32.41
CA PRO A 438 2.03 -9.44 33.29
C PRO A 438 2.28 -10.63 34.22
N ASP A 439 1.27 -11.48 34.45
CA ASP A 439 1.37 -12.73 35.23
C ASP A 439 1.64 -13.97 34.37
N GLY A 440 1.70 -13.83 33.03
CA GLY A 440 1.94 -14.92 32.08
C GLY A 440 0.80 -15.93 31.90
N LYS A 441 -0.38 -15.69 32.48
CA LYS A 441 -1.49 -16.66 32.53
C LYS A 441 -2.59 -16.42 31.51
N ARG A 442 -2.67 -15.22 30.94
CA ARG A 442 -3.75 -14.78 30.05
C ARG A 442 -3.18 -14.12 28.80
N ILE A 443 -3.91 -14.22 27.70
CA ILE A 443 -3.61 -13.50 26.45
C ILE A 443 -4.81 -12.65 26.08
N ALA A 444 -4.62 -11.33 26.04
CA ALA A 444 -5.55 -10.43 25.40
C ALA A 444 -5.26 -10.45 23.89
N TYR A 445 -6.28 -10.64 23.07
CA TYR A 445 -6.13 -10.68 21.62
C TYR A 445 -7.33 -10.02 20.95
N HIS A 446 -7.28 -9.87 19.63
CA HIS A 446 -8.44 -9.40 18.88
C HIS A 446 -8.73 -10.28 17.67
N SER A 447 -10.02 -10.45 17.39
CA SER A 447 -10.55 -11.41 16.42
C SER A 447 -11.85 -10.92 15.77
N LYS A 448 -12.17 -11.52 14.62
CA LYS A 448 -13.43 -11.40 13.89
C LYS A 448 -14.31 -12.67 13.94
N ARG A 449 -14.00 -13.67 14.78
CA ARG A 449 -14.62 -15.02 14.71
C ARG A 449 -16.16 -15.04 14.75
N ASP A 450 -16.78 -14.02 15.33
CA ASP A 450 -18.24 -13.88 15.48
C ASP A 450 -18.80 -12.55 14.94
N SER A 451 -18.01 -11.77 14.18
CA SER A 451 -18.43 -10.45 13.71
C SER A 451 -17.67 -10.01 12.46
N ILE A 452 -18.33 -9.21 11.61
CA ILE A 452 -17.67 -8.52 10.48
C ILE A 452 -16.60 -7.52 10.94
N THR A 453 -16.71 -7.05 12.20
CA THR A 453 -15.83 -6.09 12.86
C THR A 453 -14.90 -6.76 13.87
N ILE A 454 -13.77 -6.12 14.18
CA ILE A 454 -12.85 -6.64 15.19
C ILE A 454 -13.35 -6.27 16.57
N ASN A 455 -13.33 -7.25 17.46
CA ASN A 455 -13.52 -7.06 18.89
C ASN A 455 -12.38 -7.71 19.67
N THR A 456 -12.22 -7.30 20.93
CA THR A 456 -11.19 -7.82 21.84
C THR A 456 -11.71 -9.05 22.57
N TRP A 457 -10.82 -10.02 22.77
CA TRP A 457 -11.04 -11.31 23.41
C TRP A 457 -9.95 -11.58 24.43
N MET A 458 -10.24 -12.50 25.35
CA MET A 458 -9.32 -13.01 26.36
C MET A 458 -9.22 -14.52 26.23
N ALA A 459 -8.00 -15.04 26.23
CA ALA A 459 -7.70 -16.45 26.39
C ALA A 459 -7.04 -16.67 27.75
N ASP A 460 -7.52 -17.62 28.54
CA ASP A 460 -6.90 -18.03 29.80
C ASP A 460 -6.13 -19.34 29.57
N LEU A 461 -4.82 -19.33 29.78
CA LEU A 461 -3.91 -20.44 29.46
C LEU A 461 -3.98 -21.57 30.50
N THR A 462 -4.54 -21.29 31.69
CA THR A 462 -4.63 -22.25 32.81
C THR A 462 -5.89 -23.12 32.65
N THR A 463 -7.04 -22.47 32.46
CA THR A 463 -8.35 -23.08 32.24
C THR A 463 -8.60 -23.48 30.80
N ARG A 464 -7.79 -22.96 29.85
CA ARG A 464 -7.90 -23.17 28.39
C ARG A 464 -9.21 -22.63 27.80
N THR A 465 -9.76 -21.57 28.41
CA THR A 465 -11.01 -20.94 27.98
C THR A 465 -10.76 -19.68 27.16
N GLN A 466 -11.72 -19.33 26.31
CA GLN A 466 -11.73 -18.09 25.53
C GLN A 466 -13.08 -17.38 25.74
N HIS A 467 -13.06 -16.06 25.92
CA HIS A 467 -14.28 -15.24 25.99
C HIS A 467 -14.06 -13.86 25.37
N LYS A 468 -15.16 -13.26 24.91
CA LYS A 468 -15.18 -11.93 24.29
C LYS A 468 -15.25 -10.85 25.37
N LEU A 469 -14.48 -9.77 25.21
CA LEU A 469 -14.44 -8.65 26.16
C LEU A 469 -15.25 -7.44 25.71
N THR A 470 -15.39 -7.25 24.40
CA THR A 470 -16.03 -6.06 23.79
C THR A 470 -17.06 -6.46 22.74
N PHE A 471 -18.08 -5.62 22.55
CA PHE A 471 -19.23 -5.90 21.66
C PHE A 471 -19.51 -4.72 20.70
N ASP A 472 -18.44 -4.05 20.26
CA ASP A 472 -18.47 -2.86 19.43
C ASP A 472 -18.85 -3.17 17.97
N ARG A 473 -19.54 -2.22 17.32
CA ARG A 473 -20.08 -2.36 15.95
C ARG A 473 -19.17 -1.78 14.86
N GLU A 474 -18.10 -1.09 15.21
CA GLU A 474 -17.11 -0.55 14.29
C GLU A 474 -15.78 -1.31 14.39
N PHE A 475 -15.10 -1.18 15.54
CA PHE A 475 -13.81 -1.79 15.83
C PHE A 475 -13.35 -1.41 17.24
N VAL A 476 -13.01 -2.41 18.05
CA VAL A 476 -12.23 -2.27 19.29
C VAL A 476 -11.21 -3.40 19.34
N GLY A 477 -9.92 -3.08 19.39
CA GLY A 477 -8.86 -4.07 19.26
C GLY A 477 -7.49 -3.59 19.72
N TYR A 478 -6.45 -4.29 19.27
CA TYR A 478 -5.03 -4.06 19.60
C TYR A 478 -4.81 -3.78 21.11
N PRO A 479 -5.13 -4.75 21.98
CA PRO A 479 -4.98 -4.56 23.42
C PRO A 479 -3.51 -4.38 23.81
N CYS A 480 -3.26 -3.61 24.86
CA CYS A 480 -2.04 -3.67 25.66
C CYS A 480 -2.37 -3.60 27.16
N TRP A 481 -1.62 -4.36 27.97
CA TRP A 481 -1.89 -4.52 29.40
C TRP A 481 -1.33 -3.37 30.24
N SER A 482 -2.07 -2.97 31.27
CA SER A 482 -1.50 -2.21 32.38
C SER A 482 -0.46 -3.06 33.13
N PRO A 483 0.58 -2.48 33.76
CA PRO A 483 1.64 -3.24 34.44
C PRO A 483 1.12 -4.11 35.60
N ASP A 484 0.02 -3.70 36.23
CA ASP A 484 -0.65 -4.46 37.30
C ASP A 484 -1.62 -5.54 36.80
N GLY A 485 -1.79 -5.67 35.48
CA GLY A 485 -2.66 -6.67 34.84
C GLY A 485 -4.16 -6.47 35.11
N ARG A 486 -4.58 -5.29 35.60
CA ARG A 486 -5.98 -4.99 35.92
C ARG A 486 -6.75 -4.41 34.74
N GLU A 487 -6.10 -3.69 33.84
CA GLU A 487 -6.72 -2.94 32.75
C GLU A 487 -6.08 -3.25 31.39
N LEU A 488 -6.82 -2.93 30.32
CA LEU A 488 -6.36 -2.94 28.94
C LEU A 488 -6.54 -1.55 28.35
N ALA A 489 -5.49 -1.00 27.72
CA ALA A 489 -5.68 0.05 26.72
C ALA A 489 -5.91 -0.59 25.34
N LEU A 490 -6.69 0.08 24.50
CA LEU A 490 -7.28 -0.44 23.28
C LEU A 490 -7.31 0.64 22.20
N GLU A 491 -7.21 0.23 20.94
CA GLU A 491 -7.61 1.06 19.82
C GLU A 491 -9.13 0.97 19.61
N VAL A 492 -9.80 2.12 19.60
CA VAL A 492 -11.25 2.27 19.41
C VAL A 492 -11.51 3.13 18.18
N ARG A 493 -12.23 2.60 17.18
CA ARG A 493 -12.56 3.35 15.96
C ARG A 493 -13.87 4.09 16.12
N ARG A 494 -13.92 5.34 15.67
CA ARG A 494 -15.18 6.07 15.40
C ARG A 494 -15.05 6.78 14.06
N GLY A 495 -15.74 6.27 13.04
CA GLY A 495 -15.58 6.73 11.66
C GLY A 495 -14.16 6.48 11.14
N ASP A 496 -13.52 7.53 10.63
CA ASP A 496 -12.14 7.48 10.10
C ASP A 496 -11.07 7.57 11.20
N ASP A 497 -11.44 7.94 12.43
CA ASP A 497 -10.53 8.19 13.53
C ASP A 497 -10.30 6.94 14.40
N ILE A 498 -9.11 6.83 14.99
CA ILE A 498 -8.78 5.81 16.00
C ILE A 498 -8.30 6.50 17.28
N PHE A 499 -9.01 6.23 18.37
CA PHE A 499 -8.78 6.74 19.70
C PHE A 499 -8.22 5.65 20.62
N ILE A 500 -7.56 6.06 21.69
CA ILE A 500 -7.18 5.17 22.79
C ILE A 500 -8.36 5.10 23.77
N GLY A 501 -8.87 3.89 24.00
CA GLY A 501 -9.81 3.59 25.08
C GLY A 501 -9.14 2.76 26.17
N VAL A 502 -9.62 2.86 27.41
CA VAL A 502 -9.17 2.02 28.55
C VAL A 502 -10.37 1.30 29.16
N MET A 503 -10.20 0.02 29.52
CA MET A 503 -11.22 -0.76 30.24
C MET A 503 -10.60 -1.73 31.25
N PRO A 504 -11.37 -2.23 32.23
CA PRO A 504 -10.96 -3.37 33.04
C PRO A 504 -10.65 -4.60 32.18
N SER A 505 -9.62 -5.37 32.56
CA SER A 505 -9.19 -6.59 31.87
C SER A 505 -10.24 -7.72 31.86
N ALA A 506 -11.26 -7.62 32.72
CA ALA A 506 -12.45 -8.48 32.72
C ALA A 506 -13.46 -8.13 31.59
N GLY A 507 -13.23 -7.06 30.83
CA GLY A 507 -14.09 -6.58 29.75
C GLY A 507 -15.02 -5.44 30.17
N GLY A 508 -15.81 -4.97 29.21
CA GLY A 508 -16.72 -3.83 29.38
C GLY A 508 -16.72 -2.88 28.19
N THR A 509 -17.26 -1.69 28.39
CA THR A 509 -17.18 -0.58 27.42
C THR A 509 -15.93 0.25 27.72
N PRO A 510 -15.00 0.45 26.76
CA PRO A 510 -13.84 1.29 27.00
C PRO A 510 -14.20 2.77 27.17
N GLU A 511 -13.63 3.40 28.19
CA GLU A 511 -13.63 4.86 28.34
C GLU A 511 -12.60 5.45 27.36
N LEU A 512 -13.01 6.39 26.51
CA LEU A 512 -12.09 7.09 25.62
C LEU A 512 -11.20 8.05 26.41
N LEU A 513 -9.89 7.95 26.19
CA LEU A 513 -8.87 8.76 26.86
C LEU A 513 -8.35 9.88 25.94
N THR A 514 -8.13 9.60 24.65
CA THR A 514 -7.80 10.61 23.63
C THR A 514 -9.07 11.16 22.99
N GLU A 515 -9.10 12.47 22.72
CA GLU A 515 -10.24 13.15 22.08
C GLU A 515 -9.89 13.80 20.74
N LYS A 516 -8.60 13.96 20.42
CA LYS A 516 -8.15 14.58 19.16
C LYS A 516 -8.29 13.62 17.99
N ARG A 517 -8.91 14.09 16.90
CA ARG A 517 -9.01 13.40 15.60
C ARG A 517 -7.65 12.98 15.04
N GLY A 518 -7.63 11.92 14.23
CA GLY A 518 -6.45 11.23 13.73
C GLY A 518 -6.41 9.76 14.17
N LEU A 519 -5.25 9.12 14.04
CA LEU A 519 -5.03 7.73 14.45
C LEU A 519 -4.15 7.67 15.69
N SER A 520 -4.51 6.82 16.66
CA SER A 520 -3.84 6.75 17.97
C SER A 520 -3.61 5.28 18.32
N TRP A 521 -2.46 4.75 17.94
CA TRP A 521 -2.11 3.33 18.08
C TRP A 521 -1.35 3.09 19.38
N ALA A 522 -2.10 2.76 20.45
CA ALA A 522 -1.56 2.42 21.76
C ALA A 522 -0.73 1.13 21.70
N PHE A 523 0.39 1.08 22.43
CA PHE A 523 1.27 -0.08 22.38
C PHE A 523 1.83 -0.51 23.75
N SER A 524 2.11 0.44 24.64
CA SER A 524 2.78 0.16 25.91
C SER A 524 2.40 1.18 26.99
N TYR A 525 2.19 0.71 28.22
CA TYR A 525 2.08 1.57 29.40
C TYR A 525 3.47 1.96 29.90
N SER A 526 3.58 3.12 30.57
CA SER A 526 4.74 3.40 31.43
C SER A 526 4.79 2.42 32.61
N PRO A 527 5.98 2.17 33.22
CA PRO A 527 6.12 1.16 34.29
C PRO A 527 5.28 1.45 35.55
N ASP A 528 4.98 2.72 35.81
CA ASP A 528 4.10 3.17 36.89
C ASP A 528 2.60 3.06 36.54
N GLY A 529 2.25 2.61 35.33
CA GLY A 529 0.89 2.50 34.83
C GLY A 529 0.18 3.83 34.55
N ARG A 530 0.86 4.96 34.71
CA ARG A 530 0.27 6.31 34.65
C ARG A 530 0.06 6.85 33.23
N ARG A 531 0.94 6.50 32.30
CA ARG A 531 0.94 6.97 30.90
C ARG A 531 0.82 5.80 29.94
N ILE A 532 0.32 6.08 28.74
CA ILE A 532 0.29 5.13 27.62
C ILE A 532 1.08 5.75 26.46
N ALA A 533 2.13 5.08 25.98
CA ALA A 533 2.83 5.44 24.77
C ALA A 533 2.10 4.92 23.53
N PHE A 534 2.03 5.77 22.51
CA PHE A 534 1.31 5.49 21.27
C PHE A 534 1.96 6.13 20.04
N ALA A 535 1.74 5.50 18.89
CA ALA A 535 2.02 6.12 17.60
C ALA A 535 0.82 6.99 17.20
N GLY A 536 1.06 8.30 17.09
CA GLY A 536 0.02 9.29 16.77
C GLY A 536 0.19 9.83 15.36
N TYR A 537 -0.81 9.60 14.52
CA TYR A 537 -0.93 10.24 13.20
C TYR A 537 -1.74 11.53 13.34
N ARG A 538 -1.07 12.66 13.16
CA ARG A 538 -1.65 14.02 13.18
C ARG A 538 -0.98 14.83 12.08
N ASP A 539 -1.73 15.72 11.42
CA ASP A 539 -1.22 16.59 10.35
C ASP A 539 -0.41 15.82 9.28
N ASP A 540 -0.96 14.67 8.91
CA ASP A 540 -0.41 13.68 7.97
C ASP A 540 0.96 13.07 8.30
N THR A 541 1.43 13.18 9.55
CA THR A 541 2.74 12.64 9.96
C THR A 541 2.63 11.75 11.19
N TRP A 542 3.36 10.63 11.16
CA TRP A 542 3.50 9.73 12.30
C TRP A 542 4.54 10.25 13.28
N ASN A 543 4.16 10.37 14.53
CA ASN A 543 5.03 10.79 15.63
C ASN A 543 4.83 9.90 16.85
N LEU A 544 5.80 9.89 17.74
CA LEU A 544 5.69 9.26 19.06
C LEU A 544 4.98 10.22 20.01
N TRP A 545 4.04 9.70 20.79
CA TRP A 545 3.33 10.43 21.82
C TRP A 545 3.19 9.58 23.10
N TRP A 546 2.88 10.24 24.21
CA TRP A 546 2.17 9.60 25.32
C TRP A 546 0.93 10.39 25.71
N ILE A 547 0.00 9.70 26.37
CA ILE A 547 -1.14 10.30 27.07
C ILE A 547 -1.11 9.91 28.56
N ASP A 548 -1.31 10.89 29.44
CA ASP A 548 -1.44 10.71 30.89
C ASP A 548 -2.89 10.34 31.24
N ARG A 549 -3.06 9.24 31.97
CA ARG A 549 -4.39 8.64 32.19
C ARG A 549 -5.28 9.40 33.16
N GLY A 550 -4.70 10.19 34.08
CA GLY A 550 -5.46 10.93 35.09
C GLY A 550 -5.81 12.35 34.64
N THR A 551 -4.91 12.99 33.90
CA THR A 551 -5.06 14.38 33.43
C THR A 551 -5.56 14.48 31.98
N ARG A 552 -5.53 13.37 31.23
CA ARG A 552 -5.75 13.31 29.77
C ARG A 552 -4.79 14.19 28.94
N GLU A 553 -3.67 14.62 29.52
CA GLU A 553 -2.67 15.39 28.78
C GLU A 553 -1.93 14.50 27.76
N GLU A 554 -1.93 14.92 26.50
CA GLU A 554 -1.13 14.32 25.43
C GLU A 554 0.17 15.11 25.21
N LYS A 555 1.34 14.44 25.17
CA LYS A 555 2.62 15.03 24.77
C LYS A 555 3.21 14.35 23.55
N ARG A 556 3.67 15.15 22.59
CA ARG A 556 4.46 14.71 21.42
C ARG A 556 5.92 14.59 21.83
N LEU A 557 6.58 13.51 21.40
CA LEU A 557 7.96 13.17 21.76
C LEU A 557 8.95 13.18 20.59
N THR A 558 8.48 13.12 19.34
CA THR A 558 9.34 13.21 18.14
C THR A 558 8.87 14.31 17.18
N GLY A 559 9.77 14.82 16.35
CA GLY A 559 9.57 15.98 15.47
C GLY A 559 9.39 15.65 13.98
N ASN A 560 8.90 14.46 13.61
CA ASN A 560 8.75 14.06 12.21
C ASN A 560 7.75 14.98 11.46
N THR A 561 8.18 15.45 10.29
CA THR A 561 7.42 16.29 9.35
C THR A 561 7.25 15.67 7.96
N ARG A 562 7.85 14.49 7.72
CA ARG A 562 7.89 13.82 6.41
C ARG A 562 6.78 12.79 6.27
N LEU A 563 6.12 12.79 5.10
CA LEU A 563 5.06 11.81 4.75
C LEU A 563 5.58 10.37 4.58
N ASP A 564 6.86 10.21 4.25
CA ASP A 564 7.48 8.92 3.94
C ASP A 564 8.11 8.23 5.16
N VAL A 565 8.02 8.85 6.34
CA VAL A 565 8.51 8.32 7.61
C VAL A 565 7.34 7.92 8.51
N TYR A 566 7.37 6.67 8.97
CA TYR A 566 6.36 6.04 9.83
C TYR A 566 6.98 5.70 11.18
N ILE A 567 6.40 6.22 12.26
CA ILE A 567 6.79 5.91 13.64
C ILE A 567 5.72 5.00 14.23
N ARG A 568 6.11 3.80 14.69
CA ARG A 568 5.21 2.73 15.13
C ARG A 568 5.73 1.99 16.37
N TYR A 569 4.82 1.26 17.01
CA TYR A 569 5.13 0.24 18.03
C TYR A 569 6.04 0.70 19.19
N PRO A 570 5.70 1.79 19.91
CA PRO A 570 6.53 2.28 21.01
C PRO A 570 6.42 1.43 22.28
N SER A 571 7.51 0.76 22.65
CA SER A 571 7.66 0.01 23.90
C SER A 571 8.40 0.84 24.95
N TRP A 572 7.77 1.05 26.10
CA TRP A 572 8.38 1.75 27.24
C TRP A 572 9.35 0.80 27.97
N SER A 573 10.55 1.27 28.28
CA SER A 573 11.50 0.54 29.13
C SER A 573 10.90 0.28 30.52
N PRO A 574 10.97 -0.94 31.08
CA PRO A 574 10.58 -1.24 32.46
C PRO A 574 11.29 -0.34 33.51
N LYS A 575 12.44 0.24 33.16
CA LYS A 575 13.21 1.18 34.01
C LYS A 575 12.70 2.62 33.91
N GLY A 576 11.80 2.92 32.98
CA GLY A 576 11.22 4.24 32.74
C GLY A 576 12.15 5.25 32.05
N ASP A 577 13.35 4.84 31.64
CA ASP A 577 14.44 5.70 31.16
C ASP A 577 14.48 5.96 29.65
N ARG A 578 13.77 5.13 28.87
CA ARG A 578 13.69 5.24 27.39
C ARG A 578 12.41 4.64 26.84
N ILE A 579 12.06 5.03 25.62
CA ILE A 579 11.07 4.36 24.78
C ILE A 579 11.79 3.89 23.51
N VAL A 580 11.60 2.63 23.12
CA VAL A 580 12.06 2.12 21.82
C VAL A 580 10.90 1.98 20.87
N TYR A 581 11.11 2.25 19.59
CA TYR A 581 10.04 2.28 18.59
C TYR A 581 10.57 1.88 17.20
N GLU A 582 9.67 1.42 16.32
CA GLU A 582 9.99 1.23 14.91
C GLU A 582 9.91 2.58 14.17
N GLN A 583 10.96 2.93 13.44
CA GLN A 583 10.92 3.97 12.43
C GLN A 583 11.13 3.34 11.04
N ALA A 584 10.11 3.38 10.21
CA ALA A 584 10.17 2.95 8.82
C ALA A 584 10.25 4.15 7.87
N GLU A 585 10.97 4.01 6.76
CA GLU A 585 11.08 4.99 5.68
C GLU A 585 10.69 4.31 4.36
N THR A 586 9.78 4.90 3.59
CA THR A 586 9.53 4.47 2.20
C THR A 586 10.45 5.23 1.26
N ARG A 587 11.19 4.49 0.43
CA ARG A 587 12.02 5.01 -0.65
C ARG A 587 11.42 4.56 -1.98
N GLY A 588 11.76 5.28 -3.05
CA GLY A 588 11.21 4.98 -4.36
C GLY A 588 11.99 5.64 -5.49
N GLN A 589 12.31 4.86 -6.52
CA GLN A 589 12.96 5.35 -7.73
C GLN A 589 12.07 5.08 -8.93
N VAL A 590 12.07 5.99 -9.92
CA VAL A 590 11.34 5.78 -11.17
C VAL A 590 12.22 5.03 -12.17
N PHE A 591 11.64 4.04 -12.83
CA PHE A 591 12.25 3.30 -13.94
C PHE A 591 11.56 3.65 -15.25
N LEU A 592 12.31 3.59 -16.34
CA LEU A 592 11.84 3.77 -17.72
C LEU A 592 12.25 2.57 -18.57
N LEU A 593 11.27 1.97 -19.24
CA LEU A 593 11.45 1.03 -20.33
C LEU A 593 11.12 1.74 -21.64
N ASP A 594 12.07 1.76 -22.57
CA ASP A 594 11.94 2.36 -23.90
C ASP A 594 12.27 1.29 -24.95
N GLY A 595 11.31 0.97 -25.81
CA GLY A 595 11.47 -0.03 -26.87
C GLY A 595 12.27 0.47 -28.07
N GLY A 596 12.67 1.75 -28.05
CA GLY A 596 13.38 2.41 -29.14
C GLY A 596 12.52 2.60 -30.39
N ARG A 597 13.16 3.17 -31.42
CA ARG A 597 12.71 2.94 -32.80
C ARG A 597 13.44 1.68 -33.31
N PRO A 598 12.80 0.82 -34.11
CA PRO A 598 13.55 -0.19 -34.85
C PRO A 598 14.64 0.55 -35.66
N THR A 599 15.90 0.17 -35.47
CA THR A 599 16.99 0.64 -36.32
C THR A 599 16.63 0.28 -37.76
N PRO A 600 16.64 1.22 -38.72
CA PRO A 600 16.43 0.87 -40.11
C PRO A 600 17.52 -0.14 -40.50
N SER A 601 17.12 -1.31 -40.97
CA SER A 601 18.03 -2.23 -41.64
C SER A 601 18.72 -1.45 -42.74
N SER A 602 20.06 -1.43 -42.72
CA SER A 602 20.83 -0.81 -43.80
C SER A 602 20.47 -1.52 -45.13
N PRO A 603 20.40 -0.77 -46.24
CA PRO A 603 19.83 -1.25 -47.50
C PRO A 603 20.61 -2.40 -48.14
#